data_AF-A0A3B9X181-F1
#
_entry.id   AF-A0A3B9X181-F1
#
_cell.length_a   1.000
_cell.length_b   1.000
_cell.length_c   1.000
_cell.angle_alpha   90.00
_cell.angle_beta   90.00
_cell.angle_gamma   90.00
#
_symmetry.space_group_name_H-M   'P 1'
#
loop_
_entity.id
_entity.type
_entity.pdbx_description
1 polymer ?
#
loop_
_entity_poly.entity_id
_entity_poly.type
_entity_poly.pdbx_seq_one_letter_code
_entity_poly.pdbx_strand_id
1 'polypeptide(L)'
;MKIINLTALKLVNRSVLNGSLWLSCGAFLLFFSSLSNAAEGLELTALDHYVAAPDSHYKYSVLDTVQGEGYKTFIVDMTSQQWLTEAEVNLPIWEHFMVVTVPEEVVSDIGFLYITGGSKSNAAPKSAPDSDIKRALLTNTVVTTLYMVPNQPLV
;
A
#
# COMPACT_ATOMS: atom_id res chain seq x y z
N MET A 1 -0.14 3.98 8.95
CA MET A 1 -0.11 2.96 7.88
C MET A 1 0.96 1.91 8.25
N LYS A 2 0.57 0.68 8.61
CA LYS A 2 1.53 -0.39 8.95
C LYS A 2 2.18 -0.88 7.66
N ILE A 3 3.41 -0.45 7.41
CA ILE A 3 4.28 -1.07 6.42
C ILE A 3 4.53 -2.51 6.89
N ILE A 4 4.16 -3.47 6.05
CA ILE A 4 4.34 -4.90 6.29
C ILE A 4 5.85 -5.16 6.34
N ASN A 5 6.33 -5.59 7.51
CA ASN A 5 7.73 -5.95 7.73
C ASN A 5 8.02 -7.30 7.04
N LEU A 6 8.58 -7.25 5.83
CA LEU A 6 8.97 -8.41 5.02
C LEU A 6 10.38 -8.92 5.38
N THR A 7 10.59 -9.37 6.62
CA THR A 7 11.84 -10.08 6.96
C THR A 7 11.57 -11.38 7.68
N ALA A 8 11.24 -12.42 6.91
CA ALA A 8 11.42 -13.81 7.33
C ALA A 8 11.37 -14.75 6.11
N LEU A 9 12.42 -14.75 5.29
CA LEU A 9 12.63 -15.84 4.34
C LEU A 9 13.87 -16.66 4.73
N LYS A 10 13.58 -17.85 5.26
CA LYS A 10 14.27 -19.14 5.11
C LYS A 10 15.76 -19.09 4.73
N LEU A 11 16.59 -19.49 5.69
CA LEU A 11 17.76 -20.32 5.40
C LEU A 11 17.63 -21.62 6.19
N VAL A 12 16.99 -22.61 5.57
CA VAL A 12 17.24 -24.02 5.90
C VAL A 12 18.54 -24.36 5.20
N ASN A 13 19.63 -24.53 5.94
CA ASN A 13 20.76 -25.29 5.45
C ASN A 13 21.18 -26.31 6.50
N ARG A 14 21.06 -27.58 6.12
CA ARG A 14 21.26 -28.75 6.95
C ARG A 14 22.55 -29.40 6.47
N SER A 15 23.65 -29.21 7.18
CA SER A 15 24.81 -30.10 7.09
C SER A 15 25.56 -30.14 8.42
N VAL A 16 25.30 -31.23 9.14
CA VAL A 16 26.21 -31.79 10.14
C VAL A 16 27.49 -32.20 9.40
N LEU A 17 28.67 -31.88 9.94
CA LEU A 17 29.87 -32.74 9.96
C LEU A 17 31.02 -32.09 10.79
N ASN A 18 31.27 -32.73 11.93
CA ASN A 18 32.53 -32.96 12.65
C ASN A 18 33.83 -32.20 12.28
N GLY A 19 34.53 -31.71 13.32
CA GLY A 19 35.89 -32.19 13.57
C GLY A 19 37.04 -31.16 13.64
N SER A 20 37.74 -31.21 14.78
CA SER A 20 39.18 -30.94 15.02
C SER A 20 39.75 -29.52 15.11
N LEU A 21 40.24 -29.27 16.33
CA LEU A 21 41.12 -28.25 16.89
C LEU A 21 42.50 -28.18 16.21
N TRP A 22 42.98 -26.97 15.87
CA TRP A 22 44.42 -26.67 15.74
C TRP A 22 44.72 -25.23 16.22
N LEU A 23 45.56 -25.12 17.25
CA LEU A 23 46.26 -23.89 17.64
C LEU A 23 47.59 -23.80 16.86
N SER A 24 47.95 -22.61 16.34
CA SER A 24 49.28 -21.99 16.53
C SER A 24 49.55 -20.81 15.57
N CYS A 25 49.81 -19.65 16.18
CA CYS A 25 50.84 -18.63 15.88
C CYS A 25 51.23 -18.30 14.43
N GLY A 26 51.11 -17.01 14.07
CA GLY A 26 51.93 -16.39 13.03
C GLY A 26 51.28 -15.15 12.42
N ALA A 27 51.74 -13.97 12.83
CA ALA A 27 51.26 -12.68 12.36
C ALA A 27 51.20 -12.56 10.82
N PHE A 28 50.03 -12.25 10.27
CA PHE A 28 49.90 -11.71 8.93
C PHE A 28 48.90 -10.55 8.95
N LEU A 29 49.48 -9.37 8.74
CA LEU A 29 48.92 -8.05 8.47
C LEU A 29 47.40 -7.95 8.30
N LEU A 30 46.81 -7.13 9.16
CA LEU A 30 45.47 -6.57 9.08
C LEU A 30 45.27 -5.84 7.73
N PHE A 31 44.69 -6.51 6.75
CA PHE A 31 43.86 -5.85 5.75
C PHE A 31 42.40 -6.07 6.15
N PHE A 32 41.95 -5.31 7.15
CA PHE A 32 40.52 -5.04 7.26
C PHE A 32 40.17 -4.13 6.09
N SER A 33 39.84 -4.72 4.95
CA SER A 33 39.08 -4.03 3.92
C SER A 33 37.77 -3.62 4.58
N SER A 34 37.66 -2.34 4.94
CA SER A 34 36.37 -1.77 5.29
C SER A 34 35.49 -1.87 4.05
N LEU A 35 34.69 -2.93 3.95
CA LEU A 35 33.46 -2.84 3.18
C LEU A 35 32.65 -1.73 3.86
N SER A 36 32.73 -0.53 3.33
CA SER A 36 31.70 0.46 3.57
C SER A 36 30.42 -0.13 3.04
N ASN A 37 29.64 -0.78 3.90
CA ASN A 37 28.21 -0.94 3.70
C ASN A 37 27.60 0.47 3.78
N ALA A 38 27.82 1.26 2.73
CA ALA A 38 26.94 2.38 2.42
C ALA A 38 25.64 1.78 1.87
N ALA A 39 24.90 1.09 2.74
CA ALA A 39 23.46 1.14 2.65
C ALA A 39 23.07 2.53 3.16
N GLU A 40 23.33 3.56 2.35
CA GLU A 40 22.54 4.79 2.48
C GLU A 40 21.12 4.37 2.09
N GLY A 41 20.35 3.95 3.10
CA GLY A 41 18.90 3.96 2.96
C GLY A 41 18.51 5.38 2.57
N LEU A 42 17.66 5.51 1.57
CA LEU A 42 17.14 6.81 1.17
C LEU A 42 16.56 7.49 2.42
N GLU A 43 17.14 8.62 2.81
CA GLU A 43 16.59 9.46 3.87
C GLU A 43 15.18 9.88 3.48
N LEU A 44 14.24 9.78 4.43
CA LEU A 44 12.84 10.11 4.18
C LEU A 44 12.72 11.59 3.81
N THR A 45 11.94 11.87 2.77
CA THR A 45 11.64 13.24 2.36
C THR A 45 10.57 13.86 3.27
N ALA A 46 10.43 15.19 3.20
CA ALA A 46 9.32 15.88 3.86
C ALA A 46 7.95 15.33 3.41
N LEU A 47 7.84 14.89 2.15
CA LEU A 47 6.63 14.25 1.63
C LEU A 47 6.40 12.87 2.27
N ASP A 48 7.44 12.07 2.44
CA ASP A 48 7.33 10.76 3.09
C ASP A 48 6.87 10.90 4.55
N HIS A 49 7.44 11.86 5.28
CA HIS A 49 7.02 12.18 6.63
C HIS A 49 5.56 12.65 6.69
N TYR A 50 5.15 13.48 5.73
CA TYR A 50 3.78 13.97 5.64
C TYR A 50 2.78 12.83 5.39
N VAL A 51 3.04 11.98 4.38
CA VAL A 51 2.15 10.84 4.04
C VAL A 51 2.11 9.80 5.15
N ALA A 52 3.19 9.64 5.91
CA ALA A 52 3.26 8.69 7.02
C ALA A 52 2.69 9.23 8.35
N ALA A 53 2.47 10.55 8.46
CA ALA A 53 1.95 11.16 9.67
C ALA A 53 0.54 10.63 9.98
N PRO A 54 0.24 10.28 11.26
CA PRO A 54 -1.11 9.91 11.63
C PRO A 54 -2.09 11.07 11.42
N ASP A 55 -3.23 10.78 10.80
CA ASP A 55 -4.34 11.73 10.69
C ASP A 55 -5.57 11.16 11.40
N SER A 56 -6.10 11.88 12.39
CA SER A 56 -7.29 11.48 13.14
C SER A 56 -8.56 11.46 12.31
N HIS A 57 -8.57 12.13 11.15
CA HIS A 57 -9.70 12.13 10.23
C HIS A 57 -9.75 10.88 9.35
N TYR A 58 -8.64 10.15 9.21
CA TYR A 58 -8.61 8.93 8.40
C TYR A 58 -9.63 7.92 8.92
N LYS A 59 -10.62 7.59 8.08
CA LYS A 59 -11.66 6.61 8.38
C LYS A 59 -12.27 6.11 7.08
N TYR A 60 -12.87 4.94 7.12
CA TYR A 60 -13.64 4.43 6.00
C TYR A 60 -14.81 3.60 6.50
N SER A 61 -15.85 3.49 5.67
CA SER A 61 -16.98 2.58 5.89
C SER A 61 -17.42 1.93 4.59
N VAL A 62 -17.88 0.68 4.66
CA VAL A 62 -18.46 0.00 3.50
C VAL A 62 -19.92 0.45 3.40
N LEU A 63 -20.24 1.17 2.32
CA LEU A 63 -21.60 1.62 2.02
C LEU A 63 -22.46 0.49 1.47
N ASP A 64 -21.88 -0.35 0.60
CA ASP A 64 -22.59 -1.45 -0.04
C ASP A 64 -21.64 -2.58 -0.45
N THR A 65 -22.20 -3.77 -0.64
CA THR A 65 -21.50 -4.94 -1.19
C THR A 65 -22.33 -5.55 -2.31
N VAL A 66 -21.78 -5.49 -3.52
CA VAL A 66 -22.41 -6.03 -4.73
C VAL A 66 -21.81 -7.39 -5.05
N GLN A 67 -22.65 -8.41 -5.14
CA GLN A 67 -22.24 -9.75 -5.52
C GLN A 67 -22.25 -9.91 -7.04
N GLY A 68 -21.27 -10.64 -7.57
CA GLY A 68 -21.19 -11.03 -8.97
C GLY A 68 -20.72 -12.46 -9.15
N GLU A 69 -20.70 -12.94 -10.39
CA GLU A 69 -20.22 -14.28 -10.70
C GLU A 69 -18.69 -14.35 -10.58
N GLY A 70 -18.19 -15.07 -9.58
CA GLY A 70 -16.76 -15.23 -9.32
C GLY A 70 -16.07 -14.00 -8.69
N TYR A 71 -16.83 -13.00 -8.25
CA TYR A 71 -16.30 -11.82 -7.57
C TYR A 71 -17.31 -11.18 -6.62
N LYS A 72 -16.81 -10.29 -5.77
CA LYS A 72 -17.62 -9.33 -5.00
C LYS A 72 -17.00 -7.95 -5.09
N THR A 73 -17.84 -6.93 -5.05
CA THR A 73 -17.42 -5.53 -5.09
C THR A 73 -17.87 -4.82 -3.82
N PHE A 74 -16.95 -4.11 -3.17
CA PHE A 74 -17.25 -3.22 -2.05
C PHE A 74 -17.31 -1.78 -2.54
N ILE A 75 -18.38 -1.08 -2.19
CA ILE A 75 -18.49 0.37 -2.34
C ILE A 75 -18.12 0.97 -0.99
N VAL A 76 -17.07 1.79 -0.96
CA VAL A 76 -16.47 2.31 0.27
C VAL A 76 -16.50 3.83 0.23
N ASP A 77 -16.95 4.41 1.33
CA ASP A 77 -16.76 5.83 1.65
C ASP A 77 -15.50 5.97 2.51
N MET A 78 -14.58 6.83 2.10
CA MET A 78 -13.29 7.02 2.74
C MET A 78 -13.01 8.50 2.96
N THR A 79 -12.65 8.87 4.18
CA THR A 79 -11.89 10.09 4.46
C THR A 79 -10.40 9.77 4.41
N SER A 80 -9.67 10.38 3.48
CA SER A 80 -8.23 10.12 3.31
C SER A 80 -7.41 10.87 4.36
N GLN A 81 -7.65 12.17 4.49
CA GLN A 81 -6.86 13.08 5.33
C GLN A 81 -7.50 14.46 5.42
N GLN A 82 -6.91 15.30 6.25
CA GLN A 82 -7.01 16.74 6.16
C GLN A 82 -5.92 17.28 5.21
N TRP A 83 -6.34 18.09 4.25
CA TRP A 83 -5.48 18.90 3.39
C TRP A 83 -5.69 20.38 3.71
N LEU A 84 -4.61 21.07 4.12
CA LEU A 84 -4.63 22.45 4.58
C LEU A 84 -5.61 22.69 5.74
N THR A 85 -5.74 23.95 6.14
CA THR A 85 -6.63 24.38 7.22
C THR A 85 -7.89 25.06 6.70
N GLU A 86 -8.90 25.20 7.56
CA GLU A 86 -10.11 25.98 7.26
C GLU A 86 -9.82 27.46 6.99
N ALA A 87 -8.63 27.96 7.35
CA ALA A 87 -8.19 29.32 7.02
C ALA A 87 -7.75 29.46 5.56
N GLU A 88 -7.44 28.34 4.88
CA GLU A 88 -6.91 28.31 3.52
C GLU A 88 -7.94 27.80 2.51
N VAL A 89 -8.79 26.84 2.91
CA VAL A 89 -9.80 26.22 2.05
C VAL A 89 -11.08 25.95 2.81
N ASN A 90 -12.22 26.04 2.11
CA ASN A 90 -13.54 25.78 2.67
C ASN A 90 -13.84 24.30 3.01
N LEU A 91 -13.12 23.35 2.39
CA LEU A 91 -13.32 21.90 2.58
C LEU A 91 -11.98 21.18 2.78
N PRO A 92 -11.35 21.33 3.97
CA PRO A 92 -10.03 20.76 4.22
C PRO A 92 -10.07 19.23 4.39
N ILE A 93 -11.22 18.65 4.73
CA ILE A 93 -11.35 17.19 4.88
C ILE A 93 -11.60 16.55 3.52
N TRP A 94 -10.65 15.71 3.10
CA TRP A 94 -10.69 15.02 1.82
C TRP A 94 -11.41 13.69 1.92
N GLU A 95 -12.43 13.52 1.08
CA GLU A 95 -13.31 12.35 1.07
C GLU A 95 -13.35 11.77 -0.34
N HIS A 96 -13.53 10.47 -0.43
CA HIS A 96 -13.48 9.73 -1.68
C HIS A 96 -14.43 8.54 -1.65
N PHE A 97 -14.94 8.18 -2.82
CA PHE A 97 -15.49 6.85 -3.02
C PHE A 97 -14.41 5.91 -3.55
N MET A 98 -14.36 4.70 -2.99
CA MET A 98 -13.54 3.61 -3.49
C MET A 98 -14.43 2.43 -3.87
N VAL A 99 -14.17 1.85 -5.04
CA VAL A 99 -14.85 0.65 -5.51
C VAL A 99 -13.81 -0.46 -5.61
N VAL A 100 -13.93 -1.45 -4.73
CA VAL A 100 -12.95 -2.53 -4.57
C VAL A 100 -13.57 -3.84 -5.06
N THR A 101 -13.13 -4.33 -6.21
CA THR A 101 -13.53 -5.61 -6.76
C THR A 101 -12.52 -6.69 -6.38
N VAL A 102 -13.03 -7.71 -5.71
CA VAL A 102 -12.27 -8.85 -5.19
C VAL A 102 -12.75 -10.12 -5.90
N PRO A 103 -11.92 -10.79 -6.70
CA PRO A 103 -12.25 -12.10 -7.25
C PRO A 103 -12.35 -13.14 -6.14
N GLU A 104 -13.02 -14.26 -6.40
CA GLU A 104 -13.21 -15.33 -5.41
C GLU A 104 -11.88 -15.91 -4.90
N GLU A 105 -10.91 -16.07 -5.80
CA GLU A 105 -9.53 -16.44 -5.48
C GLU A 105 -8.58 -15.26 -5.75
N VAL A 106 -7.77 -14.91 -4.76
CA VAL A 106 -6.75 -13.84 -4.87
C VAL A 106 -5.37 -14.48 -4.86
N VAL A 107 -4.64 -14.35 -5.97
CA VAL A 107 -3.33 -15.02 -6.16
C VAL A 107 -2.11 -14.14 -5.87
N SER A 108 -2.33 -12.87 -5.53
CA SER A 108 -1.27 -11.89 -5.30
C SER A 108 -1.65 -10.90 -4.20
N ASP A 109 -0.66 -10.42 -3.47
CA ASP A 109 -0.78 -9.27 -2.55
C ASP A 109 -0.65 -7.92 -3.28
N ILE A 110 -0.35 -7.95 -4.58
CA ILE A 110 -0.32 -6.76 -5.46
C ILE A 110 -1.68 -6.58 -6.11
N GLY A 111 -2.33 -5.44 -5.82
CA GLY A 111 -3.56 -5.01 -6.46
C GLY A 111 -3.33 -3.92 -7.51
N PHE A 112 -4.33 -3.68 -8.35
CA PHE A 112 -4.35 -2.54 -9.26
C PHE A 112 -5.23 -1.43 -8.70
N LEU A 113 -4.71 -0.21 -8.64
CA LEU A 113 -5.44 0.99 -8.28
C LEU A 113 -5.61 1.90 -9.50
N TYR A 114 -6.85 2.20 -9.85
CA TYR A 114 -7.18 3.26 -10.80
C TYR A 114 -7.57 4.53 -10.04
N ILE A 115 -6.86 5.63 -10.26
CA ILE A 115 -7.24 6.94 -9.71
C ILE A 115 -7.96 7.72 -10.80
N THR A 116 -9.19 8.13 -10.51
CA THR A 116 -10.07 8.81 -11.47
C THR A 116 -10.46 10.20 -10.98
N GLY A 117 -11.03 10.99 -11.89
CA GLY A 117 -11.54 12.32 -11.59
C GLY A 117 -12.85 12.31 -10.80
N GLY A 118 -13.60 13.40 -10.95
CA GLY A 118 -14.89 13.61 -10.32
C GLY A 118 -14.91 14.87 -9.49
N SER A 119 -15.89 14.95 -8.59
CA SER A 119 -16.10 16.08 -7.70
C SER A 119 -16.85 15.64 -6.45
N LYS A 120 -16.90 16.53 -5.45
CA LYS A 120 -17.66 16.38 -4.21
C LYS A 120 -19.17 16.22 -4.38
N SER A 121 -19.72 16.67 -5.50
CA SER A 121 -21.15 16.53 -5.78
C SER A 121 -21.50 15.20 -6.47
N ASN A 122 -20.51 14.36 -6.77
CA ASN A 122 -20.76 13.05 -7.36
C ASN A 122 -21.53 12.16 -6.39
N ALA A 123 -22.51 11.41 -6.90
CA ALA A 123 -23.15 10.35 -6.14
C ALA A 123 -22.19 9.16 -5.98
N ALA A 124 -22.38 8.37 -4.91
CA ALA A 124 -21.65 7.13 -4.71
C ALA A 124 -21.85 6.17 -5.91
N PRO A 125 -20.79 5.52 -6.40
CA PRO A 125 -20.91 4.46 -7.39
C PRO A 125 -21.80 3.33 -6.87
N LYS A 126 -22.57 2.72 -7.77
CA LYS A 126 -23.48 1.61 -7.42
C LYS A 126 -22.92 0.23 -7.76
N SER A 127 -21.87 0.17 -8.57
CA SER A 127 -21.22 -1.05 -9.02
C SER A 127 -19.81 -0.75 -9.49
N ALA A 128 -19.00 -1.78 -9.66
CA ALA A 128 -17.73 -1.66 -10.38
C ALA A 128 -17.94 -1.44 -11.87
N PRO A 129 -17.02 -0.72 -12.54
CA PRO A 129 -16.94 -0.73 -14.01
C PRO A 129 -16.69 -2.14 -14.54
N ASP A 130 -17.31 -2.50 -15.67
CA ASP A 130 -17.12 -3.83 -16.31
C ASP A 130 -15.64 -4.13 -16.62
N SER A 131 -14.86 -3.10 -16.95
CA SER A 131 -13.41 -3.23 -17.18
C SER A 131 -12.67 -3.71 -15.94
N ASP A 132 -13.10 -3.28 -14.76
CA ASP A 132 -12.46 -3.59 -13.49
C ASP A 132 -12.81 -4.98 -13.02
N ILE A 133 -14.07 -5.39 -13.23
CA ILE A 133 -14.53 -6.76 -13.04
C ILE A 133 -13.75 -7.71 -13.93
N LYS A 134 -13.69 -7.42 -15.24
CA LYS A 134 -12.95 -8.23 -16.20
C LYS A 134 -11.48 -8.35 -15.81
N ARG A 135 -10.85 -7.24 -15.39
CA ARG A 135 -9.46 -7.23 -14.97
C ARG A 135 -9.25 -8.08 -13.71
N ALA A 136 -10.09 -7.93 -12.69
CA ALA A 136 -10.01 -8.71 -11.46
C ALA A 136 -10.11 -10.22 -11.72
N LEU A 137 -11.07 -10.64 -12.54
CA LEU A 137 -11.28 -12.05 -12.89
C LEU A 137 -10.15 -12.62 -13.78
N LEU A 138 -9.62 -11.83 -14.72
CA LEU A 138 -8.55 -12.30 -15.60
C LEU A 138 -7.20 -12.44 -14.88
N THR A 139 -6.93 -11.59 -13.88
CA THR A 139 -5.66 -11.60 -13.16
C THR A 139 -5.73 -12.33 -11.82
N ASN A 140 -6.93 -12.63 -11.33
CA ASN A 140 -7.18 -13.10 -9.95
C ASN A 140 -6.51 -12.19 -8.91
N THR A 141 -6.54 -10.88 -9.14
CA THR A 141 -6.02 -9.85 -8.21
C THR A 141 -7.09 -8.85 -7.84
N VAL A 142 -6.94 -8.21 -6.69
CA VAL A 142 -7.82 -7.13 -6.27
C VAL A 142 -7.67 -5.93 -7.20
N VAL A 143 -8.80 -5.36 -7.59
CA VAL A 143 -8.90 -4.16 -8.42
C VAL A 143 -9.65 -3.09 -7.66
N THR A 144 -9.10 -1.89 -7.59
CA THR A 144 -9.72 -0.74 -6.94
C THR A 144 -9.81 0.44 -7.88
N THR A 145 -10.94 1.14 -7.86
CA THR A 145 -11.09 2.45 -8.48
C THR A 145 -11.39 3.49 -7.41
N LEU A 146 -10.57 4.54 -7.36
CA LEU A 146 -10.70 5.68 -6.46
C LEU A 146 -11.29 6.85 -7.25
N TYR A 147 -12.36 7.42 -6.72
CA TYR A 147 -13.07 8.55 -7.31
C TYR A 147 -12.79 9.84 -6.53
N MET A 148 -13.19 10.97 -7.11
CA MET A 148 -13.12 12.28 -6.46
C MET A 148 -11.66 12.74 -6.21
N VAL A 149 -10.78 12.49 -7.18
CA VAL A 149 -9.40 13.01 -7.16
C VAL A 149 -9.23 14.01 -8.31
N PRO A 150 -9.12 15.33 -8.02
CA PRO A 150 -9.07 15.96 -6.69
C PRO A 150 -10.45 16.11 -6.01
N ASN A 151 -10.42 16.34 -4.69
CA ASN A 151 -11.59 16.59 -3.83
C ASN A 151 -12.10 18.03 -4.03
N GLN A 152 -12.79 18.27 -5.15
CA GLN A 152 -13.13 19.60 -5.69
C GLN A 152 -14.65 19.84 -5.81
N PRO A 153 -15.14 21.09 -5.97
CA PRO A 153 -14.39 22.35 -5.95
C PRO A 153 -14.01 22.79 -4.53
N LEU A 154 -12.91 23.55 -4.44
CA LEU A 154 -12.49 24.28 -3.25
C LEU A 154 -12.60 25.78 -3.54
N VAL A 155 -12.96 26.58 -2.54
CA VAL A 155 -12.98 28.05 -2.59
C VAL A 155 -12.24 28.66 -1.41
#